data_AF-A0A2T7T7Z3-F1
#
_entry.id   AF-A0A2T7T7Z3-F1
#
_cell.length_a   1.000
_cell.length_b   1.000
_cell.length_c   1.000
_cell.angle_alpha   90.00
_cell.angle_beta   90.00
_cell.angle_gamma   90.00
#
_symmetry.space_group_name_H-M   'P 1'
#
loop_
_entity.id
_entity.type
_entity.pdbx_description
1 polymer ?
#
loop_
_entity_poly.entity_id
_entity_poly.type
_entity_poly.pdbx_seq_one_letter_code
_entity_poly.pdbx_strand_id
1 'polypeptide(L)' 'MTIAFTLMSAGSRAAFRAALDVDDATWARGRGWALATGLNAYISYAAVNPRVAAQTTRQINQALIG' A
#
# COMPACT_ATOMS: atom_id res chain seq x y z
N MET A 1 -4.82 -5.77 -5.50
CA MET A 1 -5.23 -4.64 -4.62
C MET A 1 -4.04 -3.89 -4.03
N THR A 2 -2.93 -4.56 -3.69
CA THR A 2 -1.69 -3.95 -3.14
C THR A 2 -1.22 -2.66 -3.82
N ILE A 3 -1.29 -2.61 -5.15
CA ILE A 3 -0.87 -1.45 -5.95
C ILE A 3 -1.60 -0.15 -5.57
N ALA A 4 -2.85 -0.26 -5.10
CA ALA A 4 -3.66 0.88 -4.68
C ALA A 4 -3.07 1.61 -3.47
N PHE A 5 -2.34 0.90 -2.61
CA PHE A 5 -1.65 1.45 -1.46
C PHE A 5 -0.16 1.72 -1.73
N THR A 6 0.35 1.18 -2.83
CA THR A 6 1.77 1.30 -3.22
C THR A 6 2.01 2.54 -4.08
N LEU A 7 1.10 2.88 -5.01
CA LEU A 7 1.31 3.96 -5.99
C LEU A 7 0.21 5.03 -5.99
N MET A 8 -1.02 4.69 -5.60
CA MET A 8 -2.16 5.58 -5.79
C MET A 8 -2.31 6.58 -4.63
N SER A 9 -2.89 7.75 -4.94
CA SER A 9 -3.40 8.71 -3.93
C SER A 9 -4.76 8.25 -3.40
N ALA A 10 -5.27 8.88 -2.34
CA ALA A 10 -6.60 8.57 -1.80
C ALA A 10 -7.71 8.68 -2.87
N GLY A 11 -7.72 9.76 -3.67
CA GLY A 11 -8.73 9.97 -4.71
C GLY A 11 -8.68 8.92 -5.83
N SER A 12 -7.48 8.64 -6.36
CA SER A 12 -7.32 7.62 -7.40
C SER A 12 -7.60 6.20 -6.87
N ARG A 13 -7.26 5.93 -5.61
CA ARG A 13 -7.60 4.69 -4.92
C ARG A 13 -9.10 4.49 -4.76
N ALA A 14 -9.85 5.55 -4.44
CA ALA A 14 -11.31 5.50 -4.35
C ALA A 14 -11.96 5.17 -5.70
N ALA A 15 -11.53 5.84 -6.77
CA ALA A 15 -12.00 5.54 -8.14
C ALA A 15 -11.66 4.10 -8.56
N PHE A 16 -10.45 3.64 -8.26
CA PHE A 16 -10.02 2.27 -8.53
C PHE A 16 -10.87 1.24 -7.80
N ARG A 17 -11.18 1.49 -6.52
CA ARG A 17 -12.04 0.60 -5.75
C ARG A 17 -13.45 0.54 -6.34
N ALA A 18 -14.04 1.69 -6.68
CA ALA A 18 -15.36 1.76 -7.27
C ALA A 18 -15.45 1.03 -8.63
N ALA A 19 -14.42 1.18 -9.47
CA ALA A 19 -14.38 0.53 -10.78
C ALA A 19 -14.28 -1.00 -10.71
N LEU A 20 -13.69 -1.54 -9.64
CA LEU A 20 -13.52 -2.99 -9.47
C LEU A 20 -14.67 -3.67 -8.74
N ASP A 21 -15.51 -2.90 -8.03
CA ASP A 21 -16.68 -3.39 -7.29
C ASP A 21 -16.38 -4.59 -6.38
N VAL A 22 -15.25 -4.54 -5.68
CA VAL A 22 -14.83 -5.62 -4.76
C VAL A 22 -15.37 -5.41 -3.35
N ASP A 23 -15.74 -6.52 -2.72
CA ASP A 23 -16.17 -6.54 -1.34
C ASP A 23 -15.11 -6.01 -0.36
N ASP A 24 -15.57 -5.63 0.84
CA ASP A 24 -14.70 -5.09 1.89
C ASP A 24 -13.63 -6.06 2.35
N ALA A 25 -13.91 -7.37 2.35
CA ALA A 25 -12.95 -8.38 2.79
C ALA A 25 -11.78 -8.49 1.82
N THR A 26 -12.05 -8.43 0.52
CA THR A 26 -11.08 -8.46 -0.58
C THR A 26 -10.25 -7.19 -0.60
N TRP A 27 -10.89 -6.03 -0.37
CA TRP A 27 -10.17 -4.77 -0.20
C TRP A 27 -9.24 -4.78 1.01
N ALA A 28 -9.74 -5.23 2.17
CA ALA A 28 -8.96 -5.35 3.39
C ALA A 28 -7.79 -6.33 3.24
N ARG A 29 -7.99 -7.47 2.57
CA ARG A 29 -6.90 -8.41 2.24
C ARG A 29 -5.84 -7.74 1.38
N GLY A 30 -6.26 -6.93 0.41
CA GLY A 30 -5.38 -6.09 -0.40
C GLY A 30 -4.52 -5.12 0.39
N ARG A 31 -5.12 -4.44 1.38
CA ARG A 31 -4.39 -3.60 2.34
C ARG A 31 -3.39 -4.39 3.17
N GLY A 32 -3.80 -5.55 3.68
CA GLY A 32 -2.93 -6.43 4.44
C GLY A 32 -1.66 -6.81 3.67
N TRP A 33 -1.80 -7.17 2.40
CA TRP A 33 -0.65 -7.45 1.52
C TRP A 33 0.23 -6.23 1.26
N ALA A 34 -0.35 -5.04 1.11
CA ALA A 34 0.42 -3.80 0.98
C ALA A 34 1.23 -3.49 2.24
N LEU A 35 0.66 -3.69 3.42
CA LEU A 35 1.37 -3.51 4.67
C LEU A 35 2.51 -4.53 4.82
N ALA A 36 2.22 -5.82 4.61
CA ALA A 36 3.20 -6.89 4.77
C ALA A 36 4.42 -6.72 3.84
N THR A 37 4.18 -6.41 2.56
CA THR A 37 5.26 -6.21 1.58
C THR A 37 6.02 -4.91 1.82
N GLY A 38 5.33 -3.83 2.23
CA GLY A 38 5.96 -2.56 2.59
C GLY A 38 6.92 -2.72 3.79
N LEU A 39 6.48 -3.43 4.84
CA LEU A 39 7.31 -3.73 6.02
C LEU A 39 8.50 -4.62 5.65
N ASN A 40 8.28 -5.68 4.85
CA ASN A 40 9.36 -6.56 4.41
C ASN A 40 10.45 -5.80 3.65
N ALA A 41 10.07 -4.96 2.68
CA ALA A 41 11.00 -4.15 1.92
C ALA A 41 11.68 -3.07 2.78
N TYR A 42 10.96 -2.44 3.71
CA TYR A 42 11.53 -1.46 4.63
C TYR A 42 12.65 -2.09 5.47
N ILE A 43 12.36 -3.19 6.17
CA ILE A 43 13.32 -3.86 7.05
C ILE A 43 14.54 -4.35 6.26
N SER A 44 14.33 -4.83 5.03
CA SER A 44 15.42 -5.39 4.21
C SER A 44 16.37 -4.33 3.64
N TYR A 45 15.88 -3.12 3.33
CA TYR A 45 16.63 -2.19 2.48
C TYR A 45 16.65 -0.72 2.94
N ALA A 46 15.73 -0.28 3.80
CA ALA A 46 15.57 1.14 4.12
C ALA A 46 16.81 1.75 4.80
N ALA A 47 17.57 0.94 5.55
CA ALA A 47 18.78 1.40 6.26
C ALA A 47 19.89 1.90 5.32
N VAL A 48 19.94 1.39 4.08
CA VAL A 48 21.01 1.70 3.12
C VAL A 48 20.50 2.28 1.81
N ASN A 49 19.19 2.36 1.61
CA ASN A 49 18.58 2.91 0.41
C ASN A 49 17.47 3.92 0.77
N PRO A 50 17.79 5.23 0.78
CA PRO A 50 16.84 6.29 1.13
C PRO A 50 15.59 6.31 0.24
N ARG A 51 15.71 5.90 -1.02
CA ARG A 51 14.57 5.83 -1.94
C ARG A 51 13.60 4.72 -1.52
N VAL A 52 14.13 3.56 -1.11
CA VAL A 52 13.30 2.48 -0.59
C VAL A 52 12.66 2.89 0.74
N ALA A 53 13.41 3.54 1.63
CA ALA A 53 12.88 4.05 2.90
C ALA A 53 11.68 4.99 2.69
N ALA A 54 11.80 5.96 1.78
CA ALA A 54 10.71 6.89 1.45
C ALA A 54 9.49 6.18 0.86
N GLN A 55 9.71 5.30 -0.12
CA GLN A 55 8.63 4.61 -0.82
C GLN A 55 7.86 3.65 0.11
N THR A 56 8.57 2.88 0.92
CA THR A 56 7.97 1.89 1.83
C THR A 56 7.30 2.57 3.02
N THR A 57 7.87 3.66 3.57
CA THR A 57 7.18 4.51 4.57
C THR A 57 5.84 5.02 4.04
N ARG A 58 5.82 5.54 2.80
CA ARG A 58 4.57 5.98 2.17
C ARG A 58 3.59 4.82 2.04
N GLN A 59 4.02 3.68 1.52
CA GLN A 59 3.17 2.51 1.33
C GLN A 59 2.56 2.02 2.65
N ILE A 60 3.36 1.92 3.71
CA ILE A 60 2.92 1.53 5.05
C ILE A 60 1.85 2.51 5.56
N ASN A 61 2.13 3.82 5.51
CA ASN A 61 1.18 4.83 5.95
C ASN A 61 -0.13 4.78 5.15
N GLN A 62 -0.06 4.61 3.83
CA GLN A 62 -1.25 4.49 2.99
C GLN A 62 -2.07 3.24 3.31
N ALA A 63 -1.42 2.12 3.60
CA ALA A 63 -2.10 0.89 4.00
C ALA A 63 -2.79 1.01 5.37
N LEU A 64 -2.23 1.80 6.30
CA LEU A 64 -2.80 2.06 7.63
C LEU A 64 -3.98 3.04 7.60
N ILE A 65 -3.93 4.07 6.76
CA ILE A 65 -4.99 5.09 6.65
C ILE A 65 -6.26 4.52 5.99
N GLY A 66 -6.10 3.62 5.01
CA GLY A 66 -7.23 2.94 4.33
C GLY A 66 -7.64 3.52 2.99
#